data_AF-A0A3C0Z4N5-F1
#
_entry.id   AF-A0A3C0Z4N5-F1
#
_cell.length_a   1.000
_cell.length_b   1.000
_cell.length_c   1.000
_cell.angle_alpha   90.00
_cell.angle_beta   90.00
_cell.angle_gamma   90.00
#
_symmetry.space_group_name_H-M   'P 1'
#
loop_
_entity.id
_entity.type
_entity.pdbx_description
1 polymer ?
#
loop_
_entity_poly.entity_id
_entity_poly.type
_entity_poly.pdbx_seq_one_letter_code
_entity_poly.pdbx_strand_id
1 'polypeptide(L)'
;MSARSSSRASPNTASANFAEQCISGLKATSAGPDMVDRGLAIVTTLVPHIGYDASAAIAHEAGETGQTVKEVALVRTDLSSDELDEILDPSRMTGQGRQPTPSS
;
A
#
# COMPACT_ATOMS: atom_id res chain seq x y z
N MET A 1 -26.17 -36.13 41.39
CA MET A 1 -25.39 -34.93 41.81
C MET A 1 -25.13 -34.09 40.57
N SER A 2 -25.65 -32.87 40.57
CA SER A 2 -25.70 -31.94 39.44
C SER A 2 -24.31 -31.37 39.15
N ALA A 3 -23.85 -31.45 37.90
CA ALA A 3 -22.68 -30.70 37.44
C ALA A 3 -23.05 -29.96 36.15
N ARG A 4 -23.96 -28.99 36.27
CA ARG A 4 -24.20 -27.98 35.23
C ARG A 4 -23.03 -26.99 35.27
N SER A 5 -21.90 -27.38 34.69
CA SER A 5 -20.83 -26.46 34.34
C SER A 5 -21.25 -25.70 33.08
N SER A 6 -22.02 -24.65 33.25
CA SER A 6 -22.29 -23.67 32.19
C SER A 6 -22.20 -22.28 32.79
N SER A 7 -20.96 -21.80 32.89
CA SER A 7 -20.65 -20.37 32.87
C SER A 7 -19.19 -20.22 32.47
N ARG A 8 -18.90 -20.34 31.17
CA ARG A 8 -17.76 -19.59 30.61
C ARG A 8 -18.31 -18.19 30.38
N ALA A 9 -18.05 -17.30 31.33
CA ALA A 9 -18.31 -15.88 31.16
C ALA A 9 -17.63 -15.40 29.86
N SER A 10 -18.38 -14.62 29.10
CA SER A 10 -18.21 -14.25 27.70
C SER A 10 -16.78 -13.87 27.31
N PRO A 11 -16.30 -14.26 26.11
CA PRO A 11 -15.13 -13.61 25.53
C PRO A 11 -15.48 -12.13 25.37
N ASN A 12 -14.88 -11.29 26.21
CA ASN A 12 -14.91 -9.83 26.21
C ASN A 12 -15.95 -9.22 25.27
N THR A 13 -17.18 -8.98 25.76
CA THR A 13 -18.37 -8.65 24.93
C THR A 13 -18.11 -7.51 23.95
N ALA A 14 -17.27 -6.54 24.31
CA ALA A 14 -16.85 -5.46 23.44
C ALA A 14 -16.05 -5.94 22.22
N SER A 15 -15.07 -6.82 22.39
CA SER A 15 -14.27 -7.36 21.30
C SER A 15 -15.10 -8.24 20.36
N ALA A 16 -15.97 -9.09 20.92
CA ALA A 16 -16.88 -9.92 20.12
C ALA A 16 -17.88 -9.06 19.33
N ASN A 17 -18.48 -8.05 19.98
CA ASN A 17 -19.41 -7.15 19.32
C ASN A 17 -18.72 -6.29 18.23
N PHE A 18 -17.49 -5.82 18.48
CA PHE A 18 -16.72 -5.08 17.48
C PHE A 18 -16.34 -5.95 16.27
N ALA A 19 -15.94 -7.19 16.51
CA ALA A 19 -15.65 -8.14 15.43
C ALA A 19 -16.88 -8.35 14.53
N GLU A 20 -18.03 -8.67 15.12
CA GLU A 20 -19.25 -8.97 14.36
C GLU A 20 -19.89 -7.74 13.71
N GLN A 21 -20.01 -6.63 14.45
CA GLN A 21 -20.76 -5.46 13.98
C GLN A 21 -19.93 -4.48 13.14
N CYS A 22 -18.59 -4.55 13.20
CA CYS A 22 -17.71 -3.62 12.50
C CYS A 22 -16.74 -4.33 11.55
N ILE A 23 -15.99 -5.33 12.03
CA ILE A 23 -14.91 -5.94 11.25
C ILE A 23 -15.42 -6.91 10.17
N SER A 24 -16.39 -7.78 10.48
CA SER A 24 -16.89 -8.82 9.55
C SER A 24 -17.44 -8.28 8.22
N GLY A 25 -17.83 -7.00 8.17
CA GLY A 25 -18.36 -6.34 6.99
C GLY A 25 -17.38 -5.45 6.22
N LEU A 26 -16.12 -5.32 6.67
CA LEU A 26 -15.17 -4.42 6.01
C LEU A 26 -14.86 -4.88 4.59
N LYS A 27 -14.93 -3.93 3.66
CA LYS A 27 -14.56 -4.13 2.25
C LYS A 27 -13.52 -3.09 1.86
N ALA A 28 -12.52 -3.53 1.12
CA ALA A 28 -11.54 -2.62 0.53
C ALA A 28 -12.24 -1.70 -0.48
N THR A 29 -11.81 -0.43 -0.51
CA THR A 29 -12.25 0.56 -1.49
C THR A 29 -11.16 0.78 -2.54
N SER A 30 -11.50 1.37 -3.67
CA SER A 30 -10.52 1.76 -4.70
C SER A 30 -9.65 2.95 -4.29
N ALA A 31 -10.07 3.72 -3.29
CA ALA A 31 -9.35 4.91 -2.85
C ALA A 31 -7.93 4.61 -2.34
N GLY A 32 -7.71 3.40 -1.80
CA GLY A 32 -6.37 2.97 -1.38
C GLY A 32 -5.39 2.93 -2.55
N PRO A 33 -5.63 2.09 -3.57
CA PRO A 33 -4.84 2.08 -4.81
C PRO A 33 -4.66 3.46 -5.45
N ASP A 34 -5.74 4.24 -5.59
CA ASP A 34 -5.68 5.58 -6.21
C ASP A 34 -4.73 6.54 -5.46
N MET A 35 -4.67 6.43 -4.12
CA MET A 35 -3.75 7.22 -3.29
C MET A 35 -2.30 6.78 -3.45
N VAL A 36 -2.04 5.49 -3.72
CA VAL A 36 -0.69 4.98 -3.93
C VAL A 36 -0.15 5.48 -5.26
N ASP A 37 -0.94 5.38 -6.34
CA ASP A 37 -0.51 5.79 -7.69
C ASP A 37 -0.23 7.29 -7.79
N ARG A 38 -0.95 8.10 -7.00
CA ARG A 38 -0.75 9.56 -6.92
C ARG A 38 0.22 9.99 -5.83
N GLY A 39 0.66 9.04 -5.00
CA GLY A 39 1.50 9.34 -3.85
C GLY A 39 2.92 9.70 -4.27
N LEU A 40 3.44 10.83 -3.78
CA LEU A 40 4.82 11.25 -4.07
C LEU A 40 5.87 10.30 -3.48
N ALA A 41 5.50 9.44 -2.53
CA ALA A 41 6.42 8.50 -1.87
C ALA A 41 7.05 7.49 -2.83
N ILE A 42 6.37 7.17 -3.94
CA ILE A 42 6.88 6.23 -4.96
C ILE A 42 8.21 6.71 -5.57
N VAL A 43 8.48 8.02 -5.55
CA VAL A 43 9.73 8.62 -6.05
C VAL A 43 10.99 8.05 -5.39
N THR A 44 10.87 7.49 -4.19
CA THR A 44 12.00 6.91 -3.46
C THR A 44 12.60 5.70 -4.18
N THR A 45 11.81 5.00 -5.01
CA THR A 45 12.32 3.90 -5.82
C THR A 45 13.24 4.37 -6.95
N LEU A 46 13.18 5.65 -7.34
CA LEU A 46 14.08 6.25 -8.34
C LEU A 46 15.47 6.57 -7.77
N VAL A 47 15.62 6.72 -6.45
CA VAL A 47 16.88 7.18 -5.81
C VAL A 47 18.09 6.32 -6.19
N PRO A 48 18.02 4.98 -6.22
CA PRO A 48 19.16 4.16 -6.66
C PRO A 48 19.51 4.30 -8.15
N HIS A 49 18.60 4.84 -8.98
CA HIS A 49 18.76 4.95 -10.43
C HIS A 49 19.25 6.33 -10.87
N ILE A 50 18.70 7.41 -10.28
CA ILE A 50 18.97 8.79 -10.68
C ILE A 50 19.57 9.66 -9.58
N GLY A 51 19.72 9.10 -8.37
CA GLY A 51 20.24 9.82 -7.20
C GLY A 51 19.17 10.60 -6.43
N TYR A 52 19.51 10.99 -5.20
CA TYR A 52 18.58 11.64 -4.28
C TYR A 52 18.10 13.00 -4.78
N ASP A 53 19.01 13.86 -5.23
CA ASP A 53 18.69 15.24 -5.64
C ASP A 53 17.73 15.27 -6.84
N ALA A 54 17.97 14.42 -7.84
CA ALA A 54 17.11 14.31 -9.02
C ALA A 54 15.72 13.77 -8.64
N SER A 55 15.65 12.73 -7.82
CA SER A 55 14.38 12.21 -7.30
C SER A 55 13.61 13.25 -6.49
N ALA A 56 14.29 14.01 -5.63
CA ALA A 56 13.67 15.06 -4.83
C ALA A 56 13.10 16.19 -5.72
N ALA A 57 13.82 16.58 -6.76
CA ALA A 57 13.34 17.57 -7.73
C ALA A 57 12.08 17.09 -8.47
N ILE A 58 12.05 15.82 -8.89
CA ILE A 58 10.87 15.21 -9.54
C ILE A 58 9.67 15.20 -8.60
N ALA A 59 9.85 14.82 -7.33
CA ALA A 59 8.76 14.83 -6.34
C ALA A 59 8.21 16.24 -6.09
N HIS A 60 9.09 17.23 -6.03
CA HIS A 60 8.71 18.62 -5.85
C HIS A 60 7.88 19.12 -7.04
N GLU A 61 8.36 18.91 -8.26
CA GLU A 61 7.68 19.32 -9.49
C GLU A 61 6.32 18.62 -9.65
N ALA A 62 6.24 17.31 -9.38
CA ALA A 62 4.98 16.56 -9.38
C ALA A 62 3.96 17.15 -8.37
N GLY A 63 4.43 17.50 -7.17
CA GLY A 63 3.60 18.13 -6.14
C GLY A 63 3.11 19.54 -6.50
N GLU A 64 3.94 20.36 -7.14
CA GLU A 64 3.57 21.72 -7.55
C GLU A 64 2.63 21.74 -8.76
N THR A 65 2.84 20.85 -9.72
CA THR A 65 2.08 20.79 -10.98
C THR A 65 0.81 19.95 -10.89
N GLY A 66 0.72 19.06 -9.88
CA GLY A 66 -0.33 18.06 -9.78
C GLY A 66 -0.16 16.88 -10.75
N GLN A 67 0.97 16.79 -11.43
CA GLN A 67 1.34 15.64 -12.26
C GLN A 67 1.78 14.46 -11.38
N THR A 68 1.75 13.26 -11.96
CA THR A 68 2.30 12.07 -11.32
C THR A 68 3.83 12.07 -11.37
N VAL A 69 4.45 11.33 -10.44
CA VAL A 69 5.92 11.11 -10.45
C VAL A 69 6.38 10.51 -11.78
N LYS A 70 5.59 9.59 -12.38
CA LYS A 70 5.91 8.96 -13.66
C LYS A 70 5.92 9.96 -14.81
N GLU A 71 4.92 10.84 -14.90
CA GLU A 71 4.84 11.85 -15.95
C GLU A 71 6.03 12.82 -15.92
N VAL A 72 6.39 13.28 -14.72
CA VAL A 72 7.55 14.17 -14.54
C VAL A 72 8.85 13.43 -14.83
N ALA A 73 9.01 12.19 -14.34
CA ALA A 73 10.21 11.39 -14.58
C ALA A 73 10.44 11.09 -16.07
N LEU A 74 9.37 10.86 -16.84
CA LEU A 74 9.45 10.62 -18.28
C LEU A 74 10.00 11.83 -19.06
N VAL A 75 9.79 13.03 -18.56
CA VAL A 75 10.31 14.28 -19.17
C VAL A 75 11.71 14.63 -18.65
N ARG A 76 11.97 14.35 -17.38
CA ARG A 76 13.18 14.80 -16.66
C ARG A 76 14.34 13.81 -16.72
N THR A 77 14.10 12.58 -17.16
CA THR A 77 15.11 11.51 -17.20
C THR A 77 15.15 10.86 -18.58
N ASP A 78 16.23 10.14 -18.86
CA ASP A 78 16.38 9.36 -20.10
C ASP A 78 15.75 7.95 -20.00
N LEU A 79 14.98 7.68 -18.94
CA LEU A 79 14.32 6.39 -18.72
C LEU A 79 13.11 6.25 -19.65
N SER A 80 12.98 5.08 -20.26
CA SER A 80 11.80 4.74 -21.04
C SER A 80 10.57 4.57 -20.17
N SER A 81 9.37 4.66 -20.78
CA SER A 81 8.12 4.39 -20.05
C SER A 81 8.13 3.00 -19.41
N ASP A 82 8.66 2.00 -20.11
CA ASP A 82 8.70 0.61 -19.63
C ASP A 82 9.62 0.45 -18.40
N GLU A 83 10.78 1.11 -18.41
CA GLU A 83 11.68 1.15 -17.24
C GLU A 83 11.03 1.87 -16.06
N LEU A 84 10.33 2.98 -16.31
CA LEU A 84 9.62 3.69 -15.25
C LEU A 84 8.47 2.86 -14.67
N ASP A 85 7.76 2.08 -15.50
CA ASP A 85 6.73 1.15 -15.02
C ASP A 85 7.31 0.05 -14.12
N GLU A 86 8.50 -0.46 -14.43
CA GLU A 86 9.17 -1.45 -13.59
C GLU A 86 9.68 -0.83 -12.27
N ILE A 87 10.28 0.36 -12.34
CA ILE A 87 10.91 1.02 -11.18
C ILE A 87 9.86 1.60 -10.24
N LEU A 88 8.78 2.18 -10.76
CA LEU A 88 7.71 2.82 -9.99
C LEU A 88 6.58 1.85 -9.61
N ASP A 89 6.82 0.54 -9.59
CA ASP A 89 5.84 -0.46 -9.13
C ASP A 89 5.71 -0.43 -7.59
N PRO A 90 4.55 -0.02 -7.05
CA PRO A 90 4.34 0.05 -5.60
C PRO A 90 4.42 -1.31 -4.89
N SER A 91 4.16 -2.41 -5.62
CA SER A 91 4.24 -3.77 -5.09
C SER A 91 5.65 -4.11 -4.61
N ARG A 92 6.67 -3.46 -5.18
CA ARG A 92 8.08 -3.64 -4.83
C ARG A 92 8.48 -2.87 -3.57
N MET A 93 7.69 -1.85 -3.17
CA MET A 93 7.92 -1.10 -1.92
C MET A 93 7.49 -1.89 -0.68
N THR A 94 6.54 -2.81 -0.84
CA THR A 94 6.11 -3.71 0.23
C THR A 94 6.86 -5.02 0.09
N GLY A 95 7.86 -5.25 0.95
CA GLY A 95 8.70 -6.45 0.89
C GLY A 95 7.88 -7.72 0.63
N GLN A 96 8.27 -8.46 -0.42
CA GLN A 96 7.69 -9.74 -0.85
C GLN A 96 7.02 -10.55 0.27
N GLY A 97 5.68 -10.64 0.25
CA GLY A 97 4.88 -11.19 1.35
C GLY A 97 3.64 -12.00 0.97
N ARG A 98 3.54 -12.50 -0.28
CA ARG A 98 2.58 -13.57 -0.60
C ARG A 98 3.12 -14.48 -1.69
N GLN A 99 3.96 -15.44 -1.32
CA GLN A 99 3.88 -16.74 -1.99
C GLN A 99 2.49 -17.30 -1.63
N PRO A 100 1.61 -17.63 -2.60
CA PRO A 100 0.45 -18.44 -2.27
C PRO A 100 0.98 -19.77 -1.76
N THR A 101 0.79 -20.07 -0.48
CA THR A 101 1.03 -21.42 0.03
C THR A 101 0.14 -22.36 -0.78
N PRO A 102 0.68 -23.40 -1.45
CA PRO A 102 -0.15 -24.37 -2.11
C PRO A 102 -1.02 -25.05 -1.05
N SER A 103 -2.34 -24.97 -1.21
CA SER A 103 -3.28 -25.69 -0.36
C SER A 103 -3.11 -27.19 -0.60
N SER A 104 -2.67 -27.91 0.43
CA SER A 104 -2.89 -29.35 0.56
C SER A 104 -4.31 -29.63 1.04
#